data_AF-A0A7C5JP68-F1
#
_entry.id   AF-A0A7C5JP68-F1
#
_cell.length_a   1.000
_cell.length_b   1.000
_cell.length_c   1.000
_cell.angle_alpha   90.00
_cell.angle_beta   90.00
_cell.angle_gamma   90.00
#
_symmetry.space_group_name_H-M   'P 1'
#
loop_
_entity.id
_entity.type
_entity.pdbx_description
1 polymer ?
#
loop_
_entity_poly.entity_id
_entity_poly.type
_entity_poly.pdbx_seq_one_letter_code
_entity_poly.pdbx_strand_id
1 'polypeptide(L)' 'MTVIPNPFKNDEIILHSTLKHTVYKIFDLSGKKIQTGDFEGVESRVKIVVSPGIYFIRYIDKASKPAIVKIIKL' A
#
# COMPACT_ATOMS: atom_id res chain seq x y z
N MET A 1 -5.93 -5.50 4.64
CA MET A 1 -4.66 -4.78 4.83
C MET A 1 -4.96 -3.44 5.47
N THR A 2 -4.16 -3.07 6.46
CA THR A 2 -4.20 -1.77 7.13
C THR A 2 -2.89 -1.03 6.83
N VAL A 3 -2.95 0.29 6.67
CA VAL A 3 -1.77 1.12 6.38
C VAL A 3 -1.59 2.13 7.50
N ILE A 4 -0.39 2.18 8.08
CA ILE A 4 -0.09 3.04 9.23
C ILE A 4 1.28 3.73 9.03
N PRO A 5 1.38 5.06 9.17
CA PRO A 5 0.28 6.00 9.36
C PRO A 5 -0.50 6.21 8.05
N ASN A 6 -1.76 6.65 8.16
CA ASN A 6 -2.56 7.11 7.03
C ASN A 6 -3.56 8.18 7.53
N PRO A 7 -3.36 9.47 7.23
CA PRO A 7 -2.38 10.04 6.30
C PRO A 7 -0.92 9.91 6.78
N PHE A 8 0.04 9.99 5.86
CA PHE A 8 1.47 9.88 6.14
C PHE A 8 2.24 11.12 5.66
N LYS A 9 3.21 11.60 6.47
CA LYS A 9 4.03 12.79 6.17
C LYS A 9 5.43 12.44 5.66
N ASN A 10 6.02 11.39 6.21
CA ASN A 10 7.34 10.91 5.80
C ASN A 10 7.22 10.04 4.54
N ASP A 11 8.33 9.63 3.94
CA ASP A 11 8.31 8.74 2.77
C ASP A 11 8.20 7.27 3.16
N GLU A 12 7.64 6.96 4.34
CA GLU A 12 7.53 5.59 4.85
C GLU A 12 6.14 5.32 5.42
N ILE A 13 5.62 4.14 5.10
CA ILE A 13 4.41 3.57 5.69
C ILE A 13 4.65 2.11 6.09
N ILE A 14 3.85 1.61 7.01
CA ILE A 14 3.77 0.20 7.38
C ILE A 14 2.52 -0.39 6.75
N LEU A 15 2.69 -1.46 5.98
CA LEU A 15 1.61 -2.30 5.52
C LEU A 15 1.43 -3.45 6.51
N HIS A 16 0.23 -3.58 7.08
CA HIS A 16 -0.15 -4.73 7.91
C HIS A 16 -1.15 -5.61 7.13
N SER A 17 -0.82 -6.89 6.96
CA SER A 17 -1.64 -7.89 6.29
C SER A 17 -1.88 -9.11 7.17
N THR A 18 -3.00 -9.79 6.97
CA THR A 18 -3.30 -11.07 7.63
C THR A 18 -2.88 -12.27 6.77
N LEU A 19 -2.28 -12.04 5.60
CA LEU A 19 -1.85 -13.08 4.67
C LEU A 19 -0.43 -13.52 4.99
N LYS A 20 -0.12 -14.79 4.69
CA LYS A 20 1.26 -15.30 4.80
C LYS A 20 2.21 -14.61 3.82
N HIS A 21 1.74 -14.33 2.61
CA HIS A 21 2.44 -13.61 1.56
C HIS A 21 1.49 -12.58 0.96
N THR A 22 1.95 -11.35 0.80
CA THR A 22 1.15 -10.25 0.26
C THR A 22 1.89 -9.62 -0.92
N VAL A 23 1.27 -9.62 -2.09
CA VAL A 23 1.72 -8.85 -3.25
C VAL A 23 0.85 -7.60 -3.38
N TYR A 24 1.49 -6.44 -3.56
CA TYR A 24 0.79 -5.17 -3.67
C TYR A 24 1.34 -4.29 -4.79
N LYS A 25 0.48 -3.38 -5.27
CA LYS A 25 0.79 -2.38 -6.31
C LYS A 25 0.25 -1.03 -5.88
N ILE A 26 1.05 0.03 -6.02
CA ILE A 26 0.67 1.40 -5.67
C ILE A 26 0.41 2.18 -6.96
N PHE A 27 -0.68 2.95 -6.97
CA PHE A 27 -1.10 3.78 -8.08
C PHE A 27 -1.39 5.20 -7.60
N ASP A 28 -1.17 6.19 -8.47
CA ASP A 28 -1.68 7.55 -8.25
C ASP A 28 -3.17 7.67 -8.62
N LEU A 29 -3.73 8.87 -8.45
CA LEU A 29 -5.13 9.18 -8.73
C LEU A 29 -5.53 9.00 -10.20
N SER A 30 -4.56 9.09 -11.13
CA SER A 30 -4.80 8.86 -12.57
C SER A 30 -4.79 7.38 -12.95
N GLY A 31 -4.44 6.49 -12.00
CA GLY A 31 -4.26 5.07 -12.25
C GLY A 31 -2.88 4.71 -12.79
N LYS A 32 -1.93 5.65 -12.82
CA LYS A 32 -0.53 5.35 -13.16
C LYS A 32 0.11 4.59 -12.01
N LYS A 33 0.73 3.46 -12.35
CA LYS A 33 1.47 2.62 -11.39
C LYS A 33 2.74 3.34 -10.94
N ILE A 34 2.90 3.46 -9.62
CA ILE A 34 4.06 4.06 -8.96
C ILE A 34 5.07 2.97 -8.60
N GLN A 35 4.65 1.93 -7.89
CA GLN A 35 5.52 0.82 -7.52
C GLN A 35 4.76 -0.49 -7.36
N THR A 36 5.50 -1.60 -7.36
CA THR A 36 5.05 -2.92 -6.96
C THR A 36 5.95 -3.40 -5.83
N GLY A 37 5.42 -4.21 -4.92
CA GLY A 37 6.23 -4.93 -3.95
C GLY A 37 5.50 -6.16 -3.44
N ASP A 38 6.21 -6.94 -2.65
CA ASP A 38 5.66 -8.08 -1.93
C ASP A 38 6.39 -8.28 -0.61
N PHE A 39 5.77 -9.02 0.31
CA PHE A 39 6.37 -9.38 1.59
C PHE A 39 5.74 -10.65 2.15
N GLU A 40 6.54 -11.38 2.94
CA GLU A 40 6.08 -12.45 3.80
C GLU A 40 5.83 -11.94 5.22
N GLY A 41 4.86 -12.54 5.91
CA GLY A 41 4.52 -12.21 7.29
C GLY A 41 3.46 -11.12 7.42
N VAL A 42 3.33 -10.60 8.63
CA VAL A 42 2.21 -9.72 9.01
C VAL A 42 2.47 -8.26 8.64
N GLU A 43 3.72 -7.81 8.56
CA GLU A 43 4.02 -6.41 8.29
C GLU A 43 5.23 -6.19 7.39
N SER A 44 5.24 -5.05 6.70
CA SER A 44 6.36 -4.58 5.90
C SER A 44 6.46 -3.06 5.91
N ARG A 45 7.68 -2.53 6.06
CA ARG A 45 7.99 -1.11 5.91
C ARG A 45 8.24 -0.81 4.45
N VAL A 46 7.49 0.17 3.93
CA VAL A 46 7.50 0.50 2.52
C VAL A 46 7.84 1.97 2.35
N LYS A 47 8.93 2.23 1.63
CA LYS A 47 9.30 3.59 1.24
C LYS A 47 8.48 4.03 0.02
N ILE A 48 7.85 5.19 0.09
CA ILE A 48 7.03 5.80 -0.96
C ILE A 48 7.47 7.26 -1.14
N VAL A 49 8.31 7.50 -2.16
CA VAL A 49 8.80 8.84 -2.50
C VAL A 49 7.90 9.43 -3.59
N VAL A 50 6.89 10.18 -3.16
CA VAL A 50 5.88 10.79 -4.04
C VAL A 50 5.47 12.18 -3.53
N SER A 51 4.94 13.00 -4.42
CA SER A 51 4.36 14.29 -4.05
C SER A 51 3.13 14.13 -3.13
N PRO A 52 2.76 15.17 -2.36
CA PRO A 52 1.51 15.19 -1.61
C PRO A 52 0.30 14.88 -2.51
N GLY A 53 -0.62 14.05 -2.02
CA GLY A 53 -1.75 13.59 -2.81
C GLY A 53 -2.38 12.28 -2.35
N ILE A 54 -3.34 11.79 -3.15
CA ILE A 54 -4.07 10.55 -2.92
C ILE A 54 -3.47 9.44 -3.77
N TYR A 55 -3.24 8.29 -3.15
CA TYR A 55 -2.74 7.08 -3.80
C TYR A 55 -3.58 5.87 -3.39
N PHE A 56 -3.44 4.78 -4.16
CA PHE A 56 -4.17 3.55 -3.96
C PHE A 56 -3.24 2.36 -3.95
N ILE A 57 -3.35 1.53 -2.91
CA ILE A 57 -2.67 0.23 -2.85
C ILE A 57 -3.67 -0.85 -3.26
N ARG A 58 -3.37 -1.58 -4.33
CA ARG A 58 -4.12 -2.78 -4.75
C ARG A 58 -3.39 -4.03 -4.31
N TYR A 59 -4.12 -4.99 -3.77
CA TYR A 59 -3.60 -6.30 -3.33
C TYR A 59 -4.67 -7.39 -3.50
N ILE A 60 -4.29 -8.65 -3.37
CA ILE A 60 -5.24 -9.78 -3.31
C ILE A 60 -5.54 -10.07 -1.84
N ASP A 61 -6.82 -10.17 -1.47
CA ASP A 61 -7.24 -10.44 -0.10
C ASP A 61 -7.29 -11.95 0.23
N LYS A 62 -7.72 -12.29 1.46
CA LYS A 62 -7.84 -13.67 1.94
C LYS A 62 -8.88 -14.51 1.20
N ALA A 63 -9.79 -13.88 0.45
CA ALA A 63 -10.79 -14.53 -0.38
C ALA A 63 -10.32 -14.63 -1.85
N SER A 64 -9.05 -14.37 -2.11
CA SER A 64 -8.46 -14.31 -3.45
C SER A 64 -9.09 -13.25 -4.35
N LYS A 65 -9.67 -12.19 -3.77
CA LYS A 65 -10.30 -11.10 -4.51
C LYS A 65 -9.40 -9.85 -4.53
N PRO A 66 -9.42 -9.07 -5.62
CA PRO A 66 -8.76 -7.77 -5.65
C PRO A 66 -9.38 -6.82 -4.61
N ALA A 67 -8.54 -6.24 -3.78
CA ALA A 67 -8.91 -5.24 -2.78
C ALA A 67 -8.05 -3.98 -2.92
N ILE A 68 -8.59 -2.85 -2.46
CA ILE A 68 -7.96 -1.53 -2.59
C ILE A 68 -7.94 -0.83 -1.24
N VAL A 69 -6.82 -0.17 -0.91
CA VAL A 69 -6.71 0.76 0.24
C VAL A 69 -6.31 2.13 -0.28
N LYS A 70 -7.06 3.17 0.12
CA LYS A 70 -6.71 4.57 -0.15
C LYS A 70 -5.69 5.05 0.89
N ILE A 71 -4.62 5.69 0.44
CA ILE A 71 -3.61 6.34 1.29
C ILE A 71 -3.46 7.81 0.90
N ILE A 72 -3.10 8.66 1.86
CA ILE A 72 -2.96 10.11 1.67
C ILE A 72 -1.57 10.56 2.12
N LYS A 73 -0.77 11.10 1.19
CA LYS A 73 0.51 11.77 1.46
C LYS A 73 0.24 13.25 1.76
N LEU A 74 0.72 13.74 2.91
CA LEU A 74 0.69 15.16 3.30
C LEU A 74 1.90 15.91 2.77
#